data_AF-A0A484MCI9-F1
#
_entry.id   AF-A0A484MCI9-F1
#
_cell.length_a   1.000
_cell.length_b   1.000
_cell.length_c   1.000
_cell.angle_alpha   90.00
_cell.angle_beta   90.00
_cell.angle_gamma   90.00
#
_symmetry.space_group_name_H-M   'P 1'
#
loop_
_entity.id
_entity.type
_entity.pdbx_description
1 polymer ?
#
loop_
_entity_poly.entity_id
_entity_poly.type
_entity_poly.pdbx_seq_one_letter_code
_entity_poly.pdbx_strand_id
1 'polypeptide(L)'
;MNQRLLRPSLSVVNPAATSSDQPSNASRDDTNPTVALSCGHGSLNGNGLEQKIVLQDLEPLELQSLHELVSLVHDHFNQKRPMVCSSTNTHKVETNSQGAIRKDECSNFLEDKVANLIWSLKPLTLRSVFLAMAHNFPRTLEALVLHALSPLGAEILTRKLEEMDHLVAEDDRNNFYQIFYGVFDDQFAAMDALLNKKESFACQAFKSVLDQYLGVNFDGPNPQV
;
A
#
# COMPACT_ATOMS: atom_id res chain seq x y z
N MET A 1 -13.97 -64.57 15.81
CA MET A 1 -14.43 -63.84 17.02
C MET A 1 -14.77 -62.43 16.56
N ASN A 2 -16.00 -62.09 16.16
CA ASN A 2 -17.28 -62.01 16.88
C ASN A 2 -17.36 -60.90 17.94
N GLN A 3 -18.37 -60.03 17.77
CA GLN A 3 -19.00 -59.14 18.77
C GLN A 3 -18.29 -57.78 19.00
N ARG A 4 -18.98 -56.64 19.26
CA ARG A 4 -20.42 -56.33 19.25
C ARG A 4 -20.64 -54.81 19.10
N LEU A 5 -21.74 -54.47 18.43
CA LEU A 5 -22.56 -53.25 18.58
C LEU A 5 -22.46 -52.52 19.92
N LEU A 6 -22.46 -51.17 19.87
CA LEU A 6 -23.21 -50.34 20.81
C LEU A 6 -23.46 -48.92 20.24
N ARG A 7 -24.72 -48.64 19.93
CA ARG A 7 -25.30 -47.30 19.77
C ARG A 7 -26.57 -47.29 20.63
N PRO A 8 -26.77 -46.28 21.47
CA PRO A 8 -28.09 -45.67 21.60
C PRO A 8 -27.97 -44.12 21.71
N SER A 9 -28.99 -43.30 21.49
CA SER A 9 -30.37 -43.51 21.02
C SER A 9 -30.95 -42.19 20.50
N LEU A 10 -31.94 -42.26 19.62
CA LEU A 10 -32.75 -41.11 19.18
C LEU A 10 -33.90 -40.84 20.16
N SER A 11 -34.28 -39.57 20.32
CA SER A 11 -35.70 -39.19 20.50
C SER A 11 -35.95 -37.74 20.08
N VAL A 12 -36.68 -37.56 18.98
CA VAL A 12 -37.32 -36.31 18.56
C VAL A 12 -38.68 -36.18 19.28
N VAL A 13 -39.14 -34.95 19.58
CA VAL A 13 -40.54 -34.48 19.39
C VAL A 13 -40.69 -33.00 19.82
N ASN A 14 -41.39 -32.23 18.97
CA ASN A 14 -41.81 -30.82 19.07
C ASN A 14 -43.31 -30.76 19.52
N PRO A 15 -44.04 -29.60 19.55
CA PRO A 15 -43.74 -28.25 20.02
C PRO A 15 -44.88 -27.62 20.89
N ALA A 16 -44.69 -26.36 21.33
CA ALA A 16 -45.68 -25.27 21.54
C ALA A 16 -46.95 -25.45 22.43
N ALA A 17 -47.13 -24.55 23.42
CA ALA A 17 -48.38 -23.78 23.67
C ALA A 17 -48.24 -22.71 24.79
N THR A 18 -49.12 -21.71 24.77
CA THR A 18 -49.22 -20.50 25.60
C THR A 18 -50.08 -20.61 26.87
N SER A 19 -49.69 -19.91 27.95
CA SER A 19 -50.55 -19.14 28.90
C SER A 19 -49.63 -18.46 29.94
N SER A 20 -49.62 -17.13 30.09
CA SER A 20 -50.52 -16.34 30.97
C SER A 20 -50.70 -16.93 32.38
N ASP A 21 -50.20 -16.25 33.41
CA ASP A 21 -51.05 -15.53 34.38
C ASP A 21 -50.24 -14.72 35.43
N GLN A 22 -50.85 -13.63 35.92
CA GLN A 22 -50.33 -12.69 36.93
C GLN A 22 -51.41 -12.47 38.00
N PRO A 23 -51.06 -12.49 39.30
CA PRO A 23 -51.33 -11.33 40.19
C PRO A 23 -50.27 -11.19 41.33
N SER A 24 -50.22 -10.16 42.19
CA SER A 24 -50.55 -8.71 42.14
C SER A 24 -50.23 -8.09 43.52
N ASN A 25 -49.90 -6.78 43.60
CA ASN A 25 -49.84 -5.93 44.82
C ASN A 25 -48.65 -6.24 45.79
N ALA A 26 -48.00 -5.29 46.50
CA ALA A 26 -48.13 -3.83 46.71
C ALA A 26 -46.76 -3.29 47.25
N SER A 27 -46.46 -2.02 47.61
CA SER A 27 -47.13 -0.70 47.53
C SER A 27 -46.14 0.42 47.99
N ARG A 28 -46.06 1.57 47.30
CA ARG A 28 -45.54 2.89 47.76
C ARG A 28 -44.01 2.99 48.04
N ASP A 29 -43.34 4.16 47.99
CA ASP A 29 -43.79 5.54 47.76
C ASP A 29 -42.74 6.46 47.08
N ASP A 30 -43.20 7.64 46.68
CA ASP A 30 -42.54 8.81 46.05
C ASP A 30 -41.03 9.11 46.32
N THR A 31 -40.32 9.52 45.27
CA THR A 31 -39.85 10.93 45.12
C THR A 31 -39.44 11.31 43.68
N ASN A 32 -39.84 12.50 43.22
CA ASN A 32 -39.68 13.06 41.86
C ASN A 32 -38.30 13.76 41.65
N PRO A 33 -38.07 14.47 40.53
CA PRO A 33 -37.92 14.03 39.12
C PRO A 33 -36.51 14.43 38.61
N THR A 34 -36.22 14.42 37.29
CA THR A 34 -35.40 15.45 36.55
C THR A 34 -34.98 14.98 35.14
N VAL A 35 -35.38 15.76 34.11
CA VAL A 35 -35.10 15.71 32.65
C VAL A 35 -34.81 14.36 31.96
N ALA A 36 -35.81 13.86 31.24
CA ALA A 36 -35.58 13.08 30.03
C ALA A 36 -35.62 14.00 28.80
N LEU A 37 -34.45 14.41 28.30
CA LEU A 37 -34.34 15.13 27.04
C LEU A 37 -34.61 14.17 25.88
N SER A 38 -35.72 14.40 25.18
CA SER A 38 -36.04 13.72 23.92
C SER A 38 -35.07 14.16 22.83
N CYS A 39 -34.16 13.26 22.45
CA CYS A 39 -33.49 13.29 21.15
C CYS A 39 -33.77 11.97 20.42
N GLY A 40 -34.77 11.97 19.55
CA GLY A 40 -35.00 10.85 18.64
C GLY A 40 -33.82 10.74 17.67
N HIS A 41 -32.96 9.75 17.87
CA HIS A 41 -31.93 9.43 16.88
C HIS A 41 -32.60 8.74 15.69
N GLY A 42 -33.00 9.54 14.70
CA GLY A 42 -33.47 9.05 13.41
C GLY A 42 -32.45 8.06 12.83
N SER A 43 -32.94 6.97 12.24
CA SER A 43 -32.09 6.07 11.47
C SER A 43 -31.49 6.86 10.30
N LEU A 44 -30.19 7.15 10.39
CA LEU A 44 -29.46 7.68 9.24
C LEU A 44 -29.10 6.51 8.34
N ASN A 45 -29.86 6.46 7.24
CA ASN A 45 -29.76 5.52 6.14
C ASN A 45 -28.31 5.18 5.75
N GLY A 46 -28.11 3.94 5.32
CA GLY A 46 -26.86 3.53 4.67
C GLY A 46 -26.60 4.33 3.40
N ASN A 47 -25.56 5.17 3.44
CA ASN A 47 -24.86 5.73 2.29
C ASN A 47 -23.41 5.22 2.35
N GLY A 48 -23.20 4.04 1.77
CA GLY A 48 -21.91 3.35 1.76
C GLY A 48 -20.86 4.10 0.95
N LEU A 49 -20.08 4.93 1.64
CA LEU A 49 -18.65 5.22 1.44
C LEU A 49 -18.13 5.45 0.01
N GLU A 50 -18.95 5.92 -0.94
CA GLU A 50 -18.46 6.73 -2.07
C GLU A 50 -18.05 8.15 -1.59
N GLN A 51 -17.23 8.22 -0.54
CA GLN A 51 -16.47 9.42 -0.23
C GLN A 51 -15.34 9.52 -1.25
N LYS A 52 -15.71 10.02 -2.44
CA LYS A 52 -14.76 10.55 -3.41
C LYS A 52 -13.91 11.59 -2.68
N ILE A 53 -12.69 11.21 -2.30
CA ILE A 53 -11.77 12.12 -1.57
C ILE A 53 -11.60 13.38 -2.40
N VAL A 54 -12.16 14.47 -1.90
CA VAL A 54 -11.98 15.77 -2.49
C VAL A 54 -10.57 16.19 -2.09
N LEU A 55 -9.79 16.73 -3.02
CA LEU A 55 -8.43 17.21 -2.73
C LEU A 55 -8.37 18.30 -1.65
N GLN A 56 -9.52 18.79 -1.20
CA GLN A 56 -9.73 19.76 -0.12
C GLN A 56 -9.73 19.12 1.27
N ASP A 57 -9.93 17.79 1.37
CA ASP A 57 -9.97 17.04 2.63
C ASP A 57 -8.57 16.58 3.09
N LEU A 58 -7.57 16.69 2.21
CA LEU A 58 -6.17 16.34 2.49
C LEU A 58 -5.48 17.40 3.35
N GLU A 59 -4.61 16.97 4.27
CA GLU A 59 -3.72 17.90 4.97
C GLU A 59 -2.76 18.59 3.97
N PRO A 60 -2.28 19.82 4.26
CA PRO A 60 -1.37 20.54 3.37
C PRO A 60 -0.10 19.75 2.99
N LEU A 61 0.40 18.92 3.90
CA LEU A 61 1.53 18.03 3.66
C LEU A 61 1.17 16.90 2.67
N GLU A 62 0.01 16.28 2.83
CA GLU A 62 -0.48 15.22 1.93
C GLU A 62 -0.71 15.77 0.52
N LEU A 63 -1.32 16.95 0.41
CA LEU A 63 -1.53 17.62 -0.88
C LEU A 63 -0.21 18.00 -1.57
N GLN A 64 0.79 18.45 -0.81
CA GLN A 64 2.13 18.73 -1.32
C GLN A 64 2.80 17.44 -1.84
N SER A 65 2.80 16.37 -1.03
CA SER A 65 3.40 15.08 -1.41
C SER A 65 2.69 14.43 -2.60
N LEU A 66 1.36 14.59 -2.70
CA LEU A 66 0.58 14.17 -3.86
C LEU A 66 1.03 14.90 -5.14
N HIS A 67 1.15 16.24 -5.09
CA HIS A 67 1.60 17.04 -6.23
C HIS A 67 3.03 16.67 -6.66
N GLU A 68 3.94 16.50 -5.70
CA GLU A 68 5.33 16.12 -5.96
C GLU A 68 5.42 14.72 -6.58
N LEU A 69 4.69 13.73 -6.05
CA LEU A 69 4.67 12.36 -6.56
C LEU A 69 4.07 12.29 -7.97
N VAL A 70 2.97 13.00 -8.24
CA VAL A 70 2.38 13.10 -9.60
C VAL A 70 3.38 13.73 -10.57
N SER A 71 4.07 14.80 -10.17
CA SER A 71 5.09 15.47 -10.99
C SER A 71 6.26 14.53 -11.33
N LEU A 72 6.81 13.83 -10.33
CA LEU A 72 7.92 12.88 -10.50
C LEU A 72 7.55 11.74 -11.46
N VAL A 73 6.33 11.20 -11.38
CA VAL A 73 5.85 10.17 -12.31
C VAL A 73 5.79 10.74 -13.72
N HIS A 74 5.23 11.95 -13.91
CA HIS A 74 5.10 12.54 -15.26
C HIS A 74 6.46 12.87 -15.88
N ASP A 75 7.42 13.39 -15.10
CA ASP A 75 8.79 13.65 -15.54
C ASP A 75 9.51 12.36 -15.96
N HIS A 76 9.38 11.28 -15.18
CA HIS A 76 9.97 9.98 -15.50
C HIS A 76 9.43 9.39 -16.83
N PHE A 77 8.17 9.66 -17.18
CA PHE A 77 7.60 9.27 -18.48
C PHE A 77 8.04 10.20 -19.63
N ASN A 78 8.26 11.48 -19.35
CA ASN A 78 8.76 12.44 -20.33
C ASN A 78 10.24 12.16 -20.69
N GLN A 79 11.08 11.82 -19.71
CA GLN A 79 12.50 11.49 -19.91
C GLN A 79 12.72 10.21 -20.75
N LYS A 80 11.76 9.27 -20.75
CA LYS A 80 11.82 8.05 -21.57
C LYS A 80 11.45 8.26 -23.04
N ARG A 81 11.04 9.47 -23.45
CA ARG A 81 10.93 9.83 -24.87
C ARG A 81 12.32 10.25 -25.38
N PRO A 82 12.80 9.75 -26.53
CA PRO A 82 14.09 10.16 -27.07
C PRO A 82 14.05 11.65 -27.45
N MET A 83 14.57 12.51 -26.58
CA MET A 83 14.89 13.89 -26.95
C MET A 83 16.05 13.85 -27.93
N VAL A 84 15.84 14.34 -29.14
CA VAL A 84 16.88 14.38 -30.18
C VAL A 84 17.97 15.36 -29.77
N CYS A 85 19.04 14.83 -29.17
CA CYS A 85 20.23 15.61 -28.85
C CYS A 85 20.95 16.03 -30.12
N SER A 86 20.74 17.28 -30.54
CA SER A 86 21.58 17.95 -31.54
C SER A 86 22.96 18.27 -30.94
N SER A 87 23.84 17.27 -30.89
CA SER A 87 25.23 17.46 -30.45
C SER A 87 26.08 18.13 -31.53
N THR A 88 26.43 19.40 -31.34
CA THR A 88 27.51 20.04 -32.09
C THR A 88 28.87 19.54 -31.60
N ASN A 89 29.65 18.93 -32.49
CA ASN A 89 31.04 18.54 -32.23
C ASN A 89 31.89 19.72 -31.72
N THR A 90 32.84 19.48 -30.81
CA THR A 90 34.28 19.67 -31.12
C THR A 90 35.28 19.18 -30.05
N HIS A 91 36.31 18.48 -30.54
CA HIS A 91 37.68 18.29 -30.03
C HIS A 91 38.03 17.42 -28.80
N LYS A 92 39.08 16.61 -29.03
CA LYS A 92 39.79 15.69 -28.13
C LYS A 92 40.78 16.42 -27.21
N VAL A 93 41.07 15.84 -26.04
CA VAL A 93 42.44 15.52 -25.57
C VAL A 93 42.39 14.22 -24.74
N GLU A 94 43.33 13.31 -24.95
CA GLU A 94 43.58 12.14 -24.09
C GLU A 94 44.67 12.47 -23.07
N THR A 95 44.47 12.12 -21.79
CA THR A 95 45.56 11.96 -20.80
C THR A 95 45.16 10.91 -19.78
N ASN A 96 46.02 9.89 -19.61
CA ASN A 96 45.85 8.83 -18.62
C ASN A 96 46.14 9.31 -17.20
N SER A 97 45.20 9.09 -16.27
CA SER A 97 45.54 8.97 -14.84
C SER A 97 44.55 8.08 -14.08
N GLN A 98 45.03 6.87 -13.81
CA GLN A 98 44.76 5.98 -12.67
C GLN A 98 43.81 6.51 -11.57
N GLY A 99 42.81 5.70 -11.17
CA GLY A 99 42.22 5.80 -9.82
C GLY A 99 40.73 6.14 -9.71
N ALA A 100 39.92 5.96 -10.75
CA ALA A 100 38.46 6.01 -10.60
C ALA A 100 37.95 4.73 -9.90
N ILE A 101 37.78 4.79 -8.58
CA ILE A 101 36.95 3.82 -7.85
C ILE A 101 35.55 3.86 -8.47
N ARG A 102 35.09 2.74 -9.04
CA ARG A 102 33.74 2.60 -9.62
C ARG A 102 32.68 2.61 -8.52
N LYS A 103 32.39 3.80 -8.00
CA LYS A 103 31.30 4.07 -7.07
C LYS A 103 30.03 4.28 -7.88
N ASP A 104 29.41 3.20 -8.36
CA ASP A 104 28.31 3.31 -9.33
C ASP A 104 27.12 2.35 -9.14
N GLU A 105 27.17 1.37 -8.23
CA GLU A 105 26.00 0.50 -7.96
C GLU A 105 25.27 0.80 -6.64
N CYS A 106 25.96 1.35 -5.63
CA CYS A 106 25.34 1.82 -4.38
C CYS A 106 24.98 3.32 -4.38
N SER A 107 25.45 4.09 -5.37
CA SER A 107 25.17 5.54 -5.51
C SER A 107 23.70 5.80 -5.86
N ASN A 108 23.14 4.93 -6.69
CA ASN A 108 21.84 5.09 -7.36
C ASN A 108 20.66 5.15 -6.36
N PHE A 109 20.83 4.63 -5.15
CA PHE A 109 19.83 4.67 -4.09
C PHE A 109 19.57 6.08 -3.56
N LEU A 110 20.58 6.94 -3.52
CA LEU A 110 20.42 8.30 -3.01
C LEU A 110 19.76 9.24 -4.02
N GLU A 111 19.79 8.89 -5.31
CA GLU A 111 19.27 9.70 -6.41
C GLU A 111 17.81 9.36 -6.78
N ASP A 112 17.26 8.26 -6.27
CA ASP A 112 15.86 7.90 -6.49
C ASP A 112 14.90 8.83 -5.73
N LYS A 113 14.45 9.89 -6.41
CA LYS A 113 13.50 10.86 -5.90
C LYS A 113 12.16 10.24 -5.50
N VAL A 114 11.70 9.19 -6.18
CA VAL A 114 10.42 8.53 -5.89
C VAL A 114 10.54 7.72 -4.60
N ALA A 115 11.60 6.91 -4.47
CA ALA A 115 11.86 6.14 -3.26
C ALA A 115 12.09 7.06 -2.04
N ASN A 116 12.88 8.13 -2.19
CA ASN A 116 13.13 9.10 -1.14
C ASN A 116 11.86 9.84 -0.70
N LEU A 117 10.98 10.21 -1.65
CA LEU A 117 9.70 10.82 -1.31
C LEU A 117 8.84 9.85 -0.50
N ILE A 118 8.61 8.63 -0.98
CA ILE A 118 7.81 7.61 -0.27
C ILE A 118 8.41 7.29 1.12
N TRP A 119 9.74 7.23 1.24
CA TRP A 119 10.44 7.02 2.52
C TRP A 119 10.11 8.08 3.57
N SER A 120 10.08 9.36 3.14
CA SER A 120 9.84 10.52 4.00
C SER A 120 8.42 10.57 4.58
N LEU A 121 7.46 9.90 3.93
CA LEU A 121 6.05 9.90 4.35
C LEU A 121 5.81 8.95 5.51
N LYS A 122 4.92 9.37 6.42
CA LYS A 122 4.34 8.47 7.43
C LYS A 122 3.36 7.51 6.74
N PRO A 123 3.17 6.27 7.24
CA PRO A 123 2.26 5.30 6.62
C PRO A 123 0.83 5.83 6.40
N LEU A 124 0.27 6.58 7.36
CA LEU A 124 -1.07 7.16 7.24
C LEU A 124 -1.13 8.28 6.18
N THR A 125 -0.13 9.17 6.14
CA THR A 125 0.02 10.20 5.10
C THR A 125 0.12 9.55 3.70
N LEU A 126 0.87 8.45 3.59
CA LEU A 126 1.00 7.68 2.35
C LEU A 126 -0.34 7.04 1.93
N ARG A 127 -1.13 6.52 2.89
CA ARG A 127 -2.50 6.02 2.66
C ARG A 127 -3.38 7.10 2.03
N SER A 128 -3.43 8.30 2.63
CA SER A 128 -4.22 9.43 2.13
C SER A 128 -3.79 9.84 0.72
N VAL A 129 -2.48 9.98 0.48
CA VAL A 129 -1.92 10.33 -0.82
C VAL A 129 -2.31 9.31 -1.89
N PHE A 130 -2.13 8.01 -1.64
CA PHE A 130 -2.50 6.98 -2.62
C PHE A 130 -4.00 6.87 -2.84
N LEU A 131 -4.81 7.05 -1.81
CA LEU A 131 -6.26 7.03 -1.96
C LEU A 131 -6.75 8.23 -2.79
N ALA A 132 -6.16 9.40 -2.58
CA ALA A 132 -6.37 10.57 -3.44
C ALA A 132 -5.88 10.35 -4.88
N MET A 133 -4.73 9.69 -5.09
CA MET A 133 -4.26 9.30 -6.42
C MET A 133 -5.21 8.30 -7.09
N ALA A 134 -5.73 7.31 -6.36
CA ALA A 134 -6.65 6.31 -6.91
C ALA A 134 -7.95 6.95 -7.42
N HIS A 135 -8.51 7.90 -6.67
CA HIS A 135 -9.75 8.59 -7.06
C HIS A 135 -9.56 9.68 -8.13
N ASN A 136 -8.44 10.40 -8.13
CA ASN A 136 -8.26 11.61 -8.97
C ASN A 136 -7.24 11.42 -10.11
N PHE A 137 -6.27 10.53 -9.95
CA PHE A 137 -5.16 10.30 -10.89
C PHE A 137 -4.85 8.80 -11.10
N PRO A 138 -5.85 7.92 -11.35
CA PRO A 138 -5.66 6.46 -11.35
C PRO A 138 -4.54 6.01 -12.31
N ARG A 139 -4.50 6.54 -13.53
CA ARG A 139 -3.44 6.21 -14.51
C ARG A 139 -2.04 6.72 -14.11
N THR A 140 -1.94 7.70 -13.21
CA THR A 140 -0.65 8.11 -12.61
C THR A 140 -0.23 7.15 -11.49
N LEU A 141 -1.17 6.59 -10.72
CA LEU A 141 -0.88 5.57 -9.70
C LEU A 141 -0.46 4.24 -10.34
N GLU A 142 -1.15 3.83 -11.40
CA GLU A 142 -0.77 2.68 -12.23
C GLU A 142 0.64 2.85 -12.81
N ALA A 143 0.90 4.00 -13.44
CA ALA A 143 2.20 4.37 -13.98
C ALA A 143 3.32 4.41 -12.92
N LEU A 144 3.01 4.86 -11.69
CA LEU A 144 3.94 4.82 -10.57
C LEU A 144 4.36 3.39 -10.27
N VAL A 145 3.40 2.53 -9.94
CA VAL A 145 3.64 1.16 -9.47
C VAL A 145 4.30 0.29 -10.55
N LEU A 146 3.72 0.27 -11.75
CA LEU A 146 4.23 -0.56 -12.85
C LEU A 146 5.59 -0.06 -13.36
N HIS A 147 5.77 1.25 -13.52
CA HIS A 147 6.87 1.77 -14.34
C HIS A 147 7.85 2.73 -13.65
N ALA A 148 7.43 3.53 -12.67
CA ALA A 148 8.28 4.55 -12.06
C ALA A 148 8.98 4.13 -10.74
N LEU A 149 8.42 3.16 -10.00
CA LEU A 149 9.14 2.57 -8.86
C LEU A 149 10.39 1.82 -9.35
N SER A 150 11.54 2.16 -8.76
CA SER A 150 12.76 1.36 -8.81
C SER A 150 12.67 0.14 -7.88
N PRO A 151 13.68 -0.75 -7.87
CA PRO A 151 13.80 -1.81 -6.86
C PRO A 151 13.75 -1.27 -5.40
N LEU A 152 14.48 -0.18 -5.11
CA LEU A 152 14.44 0.46 -3.78
C LEU A 152 13.05 1.05 -3.48
N GLY A 153 12.44 1.70 -4.47
CA GLY A 153 11.10 2.27 -4.34
C GLY A 153 10.05 1.21 -3.99
N ALA A 154 10.15 0.00 -4.57
CA ALA A 154 9.25 -1.10 -4.27
C ALA A 154 9.48 -1.70 -2.86
N GLU A 155 10.73 -1.87 -2.43
CA GLU A 155 11.03 -2.30 -1.04
C GLU A 155 10.48 -1.28 -0.03
N ILE A 156 10.76 0.01 -0.22
CA ILE A 156 10.30 1.07 0.67
C ILE A 156 8.77 1.16 0.68
N LEU A 157 8.13 1.08 -0.49
CA LEU A 157 6.67 1.08 -0.59
C LEU A 157 6.07 -0.12 0.14
N THR A 158 6.51 -1.35 -0.15
CA THR A 158 5.94 -2.55 0.49
C THR A 158 6.15 -2.53 2.00
N ARG A 159 7.30 -2.06 2.50
CA ARG A 159 7.52 -1.83 3.93
C ARG A 159 6.54 -0.82 4.54
N LYS A 160 6.23 0.29 3.85
CA LYS A 160 5.24 1.28 4.33
C LYS A 160 3.82 0.72 4.35
N LEU A 161 3.48 -0.19 3.44
CA LEU A 161 2.23 -0.92 3.44
C LEU A 161 2.17 -1.91 4.61
N GLU A 162 3.24 -2.68 4.85
CA GLU A 162 3.39 -3.55 6.03
C GLU A 162 3.28 -2.74 7.36
N GLU A 163 3.90 -1.56 7.46
CA GLU A 163 3.75 -0.65 8.60
C GLU A 163 2.30 -0.17 8.80
N MET A 164 1.60 0.15 7.70
CA MET A 164 0.20 0.59 7.72
C MET A 164 -0.75 -0.54 8.16
N ASP A 165 -0.48 -1.79 7.79
CA ASP A 165 -1.31 -2.95 8.11
C ASP A 165 -1.41 -3.21 9.63
N HIS A 166 -0.45 -2.72 10.40
CA HIS A 166 -0.42 -2.74 11.86
C HIS A 166 -1.06 -1.51 12.53
N LEU A 167 -1.24 -0.40 11.79
CA LEU A 167 -1.76 0.87 12.32
C LEU A 167 -3.25 1.09 12.02
N VAL A 168 -3.79 0.39 11.01
CA VAL A 168 -5.13 0.61 10.47
C VAL A 168 -6.06 -0.55 10.82
N ALA A 169 -7.31 -0.24 11.16
CA ALA A 169 -8.35 -1.24 11.43
C ALA A 169 -8.64 -2.11 10.19
N GLU A 170 -9.07 -3.35 10.39
CA GLU A 170 -9.19 -4.34 9.30
C GLU A 170 -10.13 -3.88 8.17
N ASP A 171 -11.32 -3.36 8.48
CA ASP A 171 -12.27 -2.86 7.47
C ASP A 171 -11.68 -1.69 6.66
N ASP A 172 -11.01 -0.76 7.33
CA ASP A 172 -10.35 0.41 6.75
C ASP A 172 -9.18 0.03 5.83
N ARG A 173 -8.40 -0.98 6.24
CA ARG A 173 -7.28 -1.56 5.50
C ARG A 173 -7.77 -2.31 4.26
N ASN A 174 -8.81 -3.12 4.42
CA ASN A 174 -9.42 -3.88 3.32
C ASN A 174 -10.02 -2.93 2.28
N ASN A 175 -10.72 -1.88 2.71
CA ASN A 175 -11.24 -0.83 1.83
C ASN A 175 -10.11 -0.10 1.08
N PHE A 176 -9.02 0.26 1.77
CA PHE A 176 -7.86 0.87 1.12
C PHE A 176 -7.29 -0.03 0.00
N TYR A 177 -7.02 -1.32 0.28
CA TYR A 177 -6.47 -2.21 -0.73
C TYR A 177 -7.43 -2.50 -1.88
N GLN A 178 -8.74 -2.57 -1.61
CA GLN A 178 -9.76 -2.71 -2.64
C GLN A 178 -9.74 -1.51 -3.60
N ILE A 179 -9.62 -0.29 -3.10
CA ILE A 179 -9.55 0.92 -3.93
C ILE A 179 -8.18 1.03 -4.63
N PHE A 180 -7.08 0.77 -3.92
CA PHE A 180 -5.72 0.83 -4.45
C PHE A 180 -5.50 -0.15 -5.60
N TYR A 181 -5.81 -1.44 -5.41
CA TYR A 181 -5.68 -2.44 -6.46
C TYR A 181 -6.82 -2.34 -7.50
N GLY A 182 -7.98 -1.77 -7.14
CA GLY A 182 -9.06 -1.49 -8.08
C GLY A 182 -8.73 -0.50 -9.21
N VAL A 183 -7.59 0.20 -9.12
CA VAL A 183 -7.08 1.10 -10.17
C VAL A 183 -6.45 0.36 -11.36
N PHE A 184 -5.98 -0.86 -11.16
CA PHE A 184 -5.23 -1.62 -12.17
C PHE A 184 -6.17 -2.50 -12.99
N ASP A 185 -6.04 -2.45 -14.32
CA ASP A 185 -6.81 -3.33 -15.22
C ASP A 185 -6.40 -4.81 -15.03
N ASP A 186 -5.16 -5.07 -14.61
CA ASP A 186 -4.67 -6.37 -14.12
C ASP A 186 -3.94 -6.20 -12.76
N GLN A 187 -4.61 -6.66 -11.70
CA GLN A 187 -4.10 -6.61 -10.32
C GLN A 187 -2.93 -7.57 -10.08
N PHE A 188 -2.86 -8.68 -10.82
CA PHE A 188 -1.76 -9.63 -10.72
C PHE A 188 -0.50 -9.06 -11.36
N ALA A 189 -0.61 -8.36 -12.49
CA ALA A 189 0.50 -7.63 -13.09
C ALA A 189 1.06 -6.53 -12.15
N ALA A 190 0.19 -5.84 -11.40
CA ALA A 190 0.62 -4.87 -10.40
C ALA A 190 1.39 -5.52 -9.22
N MET A 191 0.88 -6.63 -8.70
CA MET A 191 1.53 -7.41 -7.64
C MET A 191 2.87 -8.01 -8.09
N ASP A 192 2.91 -8.60 -9.29
CA ASP A 192 4.10 -9.18 -9.89
C ASP A 192 5.16 -8.09 -10.17
N ALA A 193 4.76 -6.91 -10.65
CA ALA A 193 5.68 -5.78 -10.81
C ALA A 193 6.29 -5.31 -9.48
N LEU A 194 5.54 -5.32 -8.38
CA LEU A 194 6.07 -5.00 -7.04
C LEU A 194 7.01 -6.10 -6.53
N LEU A 195 6.60 -7.37 -6.66
CA LEU A 195 7.38 -8.52 -6.20
C LEU A 195 8.72 -8.63 -6.93
N ASN A 196 8.72 -8.60 -8.27
CA ASN A 196 9.95 -8.64 -9.07
C ASN A 196 10.92 -7.50 -8.73
N LYS A 197 10.40 -6.30 -8.42
CA LYS A 197 11.23 -5.15 -7.98
C LYS A 197 11.79 -5.37 -6.56
N LYS A 198 11.02 -5.92 -5.64
CA LYS A 198 11.48 -6.28 -4.28
C LYS A 198 12.56 -7.37 -4.31
N GLU A 199 12.38 -8.39 -5.14
CA GLU A 199 13.39 -9.44 -5.38
C GLU A 199 14.65 -8.88 -6.05
N SER A 200 14.50 -7.98 -7.03
CA SER A 200 15.62 -7.27 -7.65
C SER A 200 16.43 -6.46 -6.62
N PHE A 201 15.76 -5.79 -5.68
CA PHE A 201 16.42 -5.07 -4.59
C PHE A 201 17.19 -6.03 -3.67
N ALA A 202 16.56 -7.13 -3.24
CA ALA A 202 17.23 -8.14 -2.41
C ALA A 202 18.45 -8.75 -3.13
N CYS A 203 18.34 -9.03 -4.42
CA CYS A 203 19.45 -9.52 -5.26
C CYS A 203 20.60 -8.51 -5.34
N GLN A 204 20.30 -7.22 -5.56
CA GLN A 204 21.30 -6.15 -5.58
C GLN A 204 21.99 -6.01 -4.22
N ALA A 205 21.24 -5.93 -3.13
CA ALA A 205 21.79 -5.82 -1.78
C ALA A 205 22.70 -7.03 -1.43
N PHE A 206 22.29 -8.25 -1.80
CA PHE A 206 23.11 -9.44 -1.61
C PHE A 206 24.40 -9.40 -2.43
N LYS A 207 24.34 -9.00 -3.71
CA LYS A 207 25.53 -8.80 -4.56
C LYS A 207 26.49 -7.77 -3.98
N SER A 208 25.99 -6.62 -3.51
CA SER A 208 26.83 -5.58 -2.90
C SER A 208 27.53 -6.07 -1.64
N VAL A 209 26.88 -6.91 -0.82
CA VAL A 209 27.53 -7.57 0.32
C VAL A 209 28.59 -8.57 -0.14
N LEU A 210 28.31 -9.41 -1.15
CA LEU A 210 29.32 -10.35 -1.65
C LEU A 210 30.53 -9.65 -2.28
N ASP A 211 30.33 -8.57 -3.03
CA ASP A 211 31.45 -7.77 -3.56
C ASP A 211 32.27 -7.14 -2.43
N GLN A 212 31.62 -6.50 -1.45
CA GLN A 212 32.30 -5.87 -0.32
C GLN A 212 33.10 -6.87 0.56
N TYR A 213 32.59 -8.09 0.76
CA TYR A 213 33.20 -9.06 1.69
C TYR A 213 34.08 -10.12 1.01
N LEU A 214 33.87 -10.41 -0.27
CA LEU A 214 34.61 -11.46 -1.02
C LEU A 214 35.36 -10.93 -2.25
N GLY A 215 35.17 -9.67 -2.65
CA GLY A 215 35.78 -9.09 -3.86
C GLY A 215 35.26 -9.69 -5.17
N VAL A 216 34.11 -10.37 -5.13
CA VAL A 216 33.51 -11.06 -6.28
C VAL A 216 32.84 -10.04 -7.19
N ASN A 217 33.63 -9.54 -8.15
CA ASN A 217 33.13 -8.71 -9.23
C ASN A 217 32.27 -9.59 -10.16
N PHE A 218 30.94 -9.49 -10.03
CA PHE A 218 29.99 -10.16 -10.92
C PHE A 218 29.93 -9.55 -12.33
N ASP A 219 30.55 -8.38 -12.52
CA ASP A 219 30.64 -7.61 -13.77
C ASP A 219 31.76 -8.13 -14.71
N GLY A 220 32.03 -9.44 -14.66
CA GLY A 220 33.07 -10.09 -15.45
C GLY A 220 32.78 -10.01 -16.95
N PRO A 221 33.80 -9.88 -17.82
CA PRO A 221 33.57 -9.75 -19.25
C PRO A 221 32.84 -10.98 -19.78
N ASN A 222 31.72 -10.74 -20.48
CA ASN A 222 30.98 -11.78 -21.20
C ASN A 222 31.98 -12.64 -22.01
N PRO A 223 31.85 -13.98 -22.00
CA PRO A 223 32.64 -14.82 -22.89
C PRO A 223 32.35 -14.40 -24.33
N GLN A 224 33.35 -13.85 -25.01
CA GLN A 224 33.28 -13.68 -26.45
C GLN A 224 33.36 -15.08 -27.07
N VAL A 225 32.28 -15.48 -27.73
CA VAL A 225 32.15 -16.75 -28.47
C VAL A 225 32.53 -16.52 -29.92
#